data_AF-A0AAD6YFG8-F1
#
_entry.id   AF-A0AAD6YFG8-F1
#
_cell.length_a   1.000
_cell.length_b   1.000
_cell.length_c   1.000
_cell.angle_alpha   90.00
_cell.angle_beta   90.00
_cell.angle_gamma   90.00
#
_symmetry.space_group_name_H-M   'P 1'
#
loop_
_entity.id
_entity.type
_entity.pdbx_description
1 polymer ?
#
loop_
_entity_poly.entity_id
_entity_poly.type
_entity_poly.pdbx_seq_one_letter_code
_entity_poly.pdbx_strand_id
1 'polypeptide(L)' 'RVVHISDVHIDRMYTVGAEANCTKSICCREFDDSPAVPTVPAGPNGNVRCDSPVTLADLMLAEIERLRPGFSIFTWD' A
#
# COMPACT_ATOMS: atom_id res chain seq x y z
N ARG A 1 -17.70 6.33 18.64
CA ARG A 1 -17.09 5.54 17.55
C ARG A 1 -15.59 5.52 17.77
N VAL A 2 -14.98 4.37 17.60
CA VAL A 2 -13.52 4.16 17.72
C VAL A 2 -13.05 3.57 16.41
N VAL A 3 -11.88 3.99 15.94
CA VAL A 3 -11.18 3.38 14.80
C VAL A 3 -9.94 2.67 15.32
N HIS A 4 -9.71 1.45 14.87
CA HIS A 4 -8.49 0.69 15.14
C HIS A 4 -7.75 0.49 13.81
N ILE A 5 -6.50 0.94 13.78
CA ILE A 5 -5.59 0.84 12.64
C ILE A 5 -4.44 -0.09 13.05
N SER A 6 -4.06 -1.01 12.17
CA SER A 6 -2.96 -1.96 12.34
C SER A 6 -2.37 -2.30 10.98
N ASP A 7 -1.10 -2.70 10.93
CA ASP A 7 -0.44 -3.34 9.79
C ASP A 7 -0.62 -2.56 8.49
N VAL A 8 -0.47 -1.23 8.54
CA VAL A 8 -0.73 -0.38 7.36
C VAL A 8 0.31 -0.68 6.27
N HIS A 9 1.54 -1.02 6.68
CA HIS A 9 2.64 -1.38 5.79
C HIS A 9 2.73 -0.46 4.57
N ILE A 10 3.14 0.79 4.80
CA ILE A 10 3.19 1.81 3.74
C ILE A 10 4.48 1.65 2.93
N ASP A 11 4.34 1.28 1.67
CA ASP A 11 5.43 1.29 0.70
C ASP A 11 5.56 2.65 0.01
N ARG A 12 6.57 3.42 0.44
CA ARG A 12 6.91 4.72 -0.16
C ARG A 12 7.53 4.61 -1.55
N MET A 13 7.95 3.42 -1.95
CA MET A 13 8.54 3.14 -3.26
C MET A 13 7.54 2.44 -4.20
N TYR A 14 6.28 2.24 -3.75
CA TYR A 14 5.25 1.62 -4.57
C TYR A 14 5.12 2.38 -5.90
N THR A 15 5.27 1.67 -7.00
CA THR A 15 5.22 2.22 -8.34
C THR A 15 4.10 1.56 -9.14
N VAL A 16 3.11 2.35 -9.53
CA VAL A 16 1.99 1.86 -10.34
C VAL A 16 2.52 1.34 -11.68
N GLY A 17 2.10 0.13 -12.05
CA GLY A 17 2.59 -0.56 -13.24
C GLY A 17 3.84 -1.40 -13.03
N ALA A 18 4.54 -1.32 -11.90
CA ALA A 18 5.68 -2.21 -11.62
C ALA A 18 5.25 -3.68 -11.47
N GLU A 19 6.20 -4.61 -11.56
CA GLU A 19 5.93 -6.05 -11.40
C GLU A 19 5.49 -6.38 -9.97
N ALA A 20 4.30 -6.97 -9.83
CA ALA A 20 3.75 -7.42 -8.56
C ALA A 20 4.02 -8.92 -8.29
N ASN A 21 4.37 -9.69 -9.32
CA ASN A 21 4.72 -11.11 -9.22
C ASN A 21 6.24 -11.31 -9.38
N CYS A 22 6.99 -10.80 -8.40
CA CYS A 22 8.44 -10.89 -8.36
C CYS A 22 8.92 -11.96 -7.36
N THR A 23 10.22 -12.30 -7.41
CA THR A 23 10.86 -13.24 -6.45
C THR A 23 11.60 -12.53 -5.31
N LYS A 24 11.45 -11.20 -5.20
CA LYS A 24 12.07 -10.38 -4.16
C LYS A 24 11.21 -10.39 -2.89
N SER A 25 11.78 -9.91 -1.78
CA SER A 25 11.05 -9.80 -0.50
C SER A 25 9.87 -8.83 -0.55
N ILE A 26 9.94 -7.83 -1.42
CA ILE A 26 8.85 -6.88 -1.68
C ILE A 26 8.80 -6.59 -3.19
N CYS A 27 7.59 -6.64 -3.75
CA CYS A 27 7.31 -6.36 -5.17
C CYS A 27 6.66 -4.97 -5.33
N CYS A 28 6.12 -4.67 -6.51
CA CYS A 28 5.49 -3.38 -6.84
C CYS A 28 6.42 -2.15 -6.73
N ARG A 29 7.72 -2.37 -6.88
CA ARG A 29 8.73 -1.31 -6.97
C ARG A 29 9.51 -1.48 -8.27
N GLU A 30 10.07 -0.38 -8.75
CA GLU A 30 11.03 -0.45 -9.85
C GLU A 30 12.43 -0.77 -9.31
N PHE A 31 13.06 -1.77 -9.90
CA PHE A 31 14.42 -2.19 -9.63
C PHE A 31 15.24 -2.14 -10.93
N ASP A 32 16.57 -2.14 -10.82
CA ASP A 32 17.45 -2.13 -12.00
C ASP A 32 17.26 -3.38 -12.89
N ASP A 33 16.79 -4.48 -12.32
CA ASP A 33 16.49 -5.75 -12.99
C ASP A 33 14.98 -5.97 -13.23
N SER A 34 14.15 -4.92 -13.10
CA SER A 34 12.72 -4.97 -13.45
C SER A 34 12.52 -5.42 -14.90
N PRO A 35 11.52 -6.28 -15.19
CA PRO A 35 11.17 -6.60 -16.56
C PRO A 35 10.62 -5.37 -17.28
N ALA A 36 10.96 -5.19 -18.56
CA ALA A 36 10.44 -4.08 -19.37
C ALA A 36 8.91 -4.12 -19.54
N VAL A 37 8.32 -5.31 -19.43
CA VAL A 37 6.86 -5.51 -19.41
C VAL A 37 6.51 -6.35 -18.19
N PRO A 38 5.74 -5.81 -17.22
CA PRO A 38 5.30 -6.57 -16.05
C PRO A 38 4.31 -7.67 -16.46
N THR A 39 4.46 -8.85 -15.89
CA THR A 39 3.49 -9.94 -16.03
C THR A 39 2.23 -9.66 -15.22
N VAL A 40 2.39 -9.11 -14.01
CA VAL A 40 1.28 -8.66 -13.16
C VAL A 40 1.54 -7.21 -12.78
N PRO A 41 0.95 -6.22 -13.49
CA PRO A 41 1.17 -4.82 -13.18
C PRO A 41 0.53 -4.44 -11.84
N ALA A 42 1.28 -3.70 -11.03
CA ALA A 42 0.84 -3.06 -9.80
C ALA A 42 -0.30 -2.07 -10.08
N GLY A 43 -1.41 -2.17 -9.34
CA GLY A 43 -2.59 -1.31 -9.52
C GLY A 43 -2.48 0.04 -8.81
N PRO A 44 -3.31 1.03 -9.14
CA PRO A 44 -3.25 2.36 -8.51
C PRO A 44 -3.65 2.36 -7.02
N ASN A 45 -4.40 1.34 -6.59
CA ASN A 45 -4.89 1.19 -5.21
C ASN A 45 -4.26 -0.03 -4.51
N GLY A 46 -3.07 -0.45 -4.95
CA GLY A 46 -2.37 -1.58 -4.37
C GLY A 46 -2.51 -2.89 -5.16
N ASN A 47 -1.84 -3.92 -4.65
CA ASN A 47 -1.91 -5.29 -5.13
C ASN A 47 -1.78 -6.22 -3.92
N VAL A 48 -2.48 -7.36 -3.92
CA VAL A 48 -2.47 -8.33 -2.81
C VAL A 48 -1.10 -8.98 -2.52
N ARG A 49 -0.12 -8.80 -3.41
CA ARG A 49 1.26 -9.31 -3.26
C ARG A 49 2.25 -8.25 -2.79
N CYS A 50 1.77 -7.06 -2.43
CA CYS A 50 2.59 -5.91 -2.13
C CYS A 50 2.06 -5.17 -0.91
N ASP A 51 2.93 -4.35 -0.34
CA ASP A 51 2.59 -3.38 0.70
C ASP A 51 1.71 -2.25 0.12
N SER A 52 1.06 -1.51 1.02
CA SER A 52 0.09 -0.47 0.69
C SER A 52 0.78 0.74 0.03
N PRO A 53 0.28 1.25 -1.11
CA PRO A 53 0.77 2.52 -1.62
C PRO A 53 0.39 3.67 -0.68
N VAL A 54 1.20 4.74 -0.70
CA VAL A 54 0.92 5.97 0.06
C VAL A 54 -0.49 6.51 -0.24
N THR A 55 -0.93 6.43 -1.50
CA THR A 55 -2.26 6.88 -1.91
C THR A 55 -3.40 6.15 -1.19
N LEU A 56 -3.25 4.84 -0.94
CA LEU A 56 -4.25 4.05 -0.22
C LEU A 56 -4.29 4.43 1.26
N ALA A 57 -3.12 4.65 1.88
CA ALA A 57 -3.03 5.10 3.26
C ALA A 57 -3.64 6.50 3.44
N ASP A 58 -3.42 7.42 2.50
CA ASP A 58 -4.01 8.76 2.51
C ASP A 58 -5.54 8.69 2.39
N LEU A 59 -6.07 7.85 1.50
CA LEU A 59 -7.51 7.63 1.36
C LEU A 59 -8.14 7.04 2.62
N MET A 60 -7.46 6.09 3.28
CA MET A 60 -7.88 5.56 4.57
C MET A 60 -7.98 6.67 5.62
N LEU A 61 -6.94 7.50 5.75
CA LEU A 61 -6.92 8.60 6.72
C LEU A 61 -8.00 9.66 6.44
N ALA A 62 -8.23 9.99 5.17
CA ALA A 62 -9.30 10.90 4.75
C ALA A 62 -10.69 10.37 5.16
N GLU A 63 -10.93 9.06 5.01
CA GLU A 63 -12.19 8.45 5.43
C GLU A 63 -12.33 8.41 6.96
N ILE A 64 -11.25 8.15 7.69
CA ILE A 64 -11.24 8.21 9.15
C ILE A 64 -11.60 9.61 9.64
N GLU A 65 -11.05 10.66 9.02
CA GLU A 65 -11.41 12.05 9.32
C GLU A 65 -12.90 12.31 9.08
N ARG A 66 -13.44 11.85 7.94
CA ARG A 66 -14.86 11.97 7.61
C ARG A 66 -15.77 11.28 8.64
N LEU A 67 -15.34 10.14 9.18
CA LEU A 67 -16.08 9.38 10.19
C LEU A 67 -16.12 10.06 11.57
N ARG A 68 -15.21 11.01 11.84
CA ARG A 68 -15.06 11.75 13.11
C ARG A 68 -15.11 10.82 14.35
N PRO A 69 -14.18 9.85 14.49
CA PRO A 69 -14.10 9.01 15.67
C PRO A 69 -13.75 9.84 16.92
N GLY A 70 -14.13 9.34 18.09
CA GLY A 70 -13.79 10.00 19.36
C GLY A 70 -12.32 9.83 19.72
N PHE A 71 -11.72 8.70 19.33
CA PHE A 71 -10.29 8.44 19.40
C PHE A 71 -9.91 7.30 18.43
N SER A 72 -8.61 7.15 18.18
CA SER A 72 -8.02 6.06 17.39
C SER A 72 -7.11 5.19 18.26
N ILE A 73 -7.11 3.89 17.98
CA ILE A 73 -6.08 2.96 18.43
C ILE A 73 -5.20 2.66 17.22
N PHE A 74 -3.89 2.81 17.35
CA PHE A 74 -2.94 2.44 16.31
C PHE A 74 -1.93 1.47 16.91
N THR A 75 -1.92 0.24 16.41
CA THR A 75 -1.06 -0.85 16.93
C THR A 75 0.22 -1.05 16.14
N TRP A 76 0.56 -0.12 15.24
CA TRP A 76 1.66 -0.30 14.31
C TRP A 76 1.44 -1.54 13.43
N ASP A 77 2.52 -2.09 12.88
CA ASP A 77 2.55 -3.39 12.22
C ASP A 77 2.80 -4.48 13.29
#